data_AF-A0A0K1PU41-F1
#
_entry.id   AF-A0A0K1PU41-F1
#
_cell.length_a   1.000
_cell.length_b   1.000
_cell.length_c   1.000
_cell.angle_alpha   90.00
_cell.angle_beta   90.00
_cell.angle_gamma   90.00
#
_symmetry.space_group_name_H-M   'P 1'
#
loop_
_entity.id
_entity.type
_entity.pdbx_description
1 polymer ?
#
loop_
_entity_poly.entity_id
_entity_poly.type
_entity_poly.pdbx_seq_one_letter_code
_entity_poly.pdbx_strand_id
1 'polypeptide(L)'
;MRSKMRRCWSGATLGLALLAPACVWETDLPSSVREIPVDANRELVVTDDALLGALSSNAEAAPLSFRRAMDALALDDEASAEWLESWSARLDADGHSDRANALRTLVTCRWLKSAPDNGCDDLCTACAARALPLEQAPFRLVAVVNRTDLSVMPDRAAEGGEGRLVYALTDGPADEPTSQPLPVSVIFEYAQEGTALEWSRRWHSLGSVSSSDLPRALVDLTDRFVASGSLAQVRTADAWNGPMVIHQFAREAGALRATRVRNTPIWSRVTPSDLRAFVDEHEAAVADGTMLMPRGWWAPSSSPNDEVPAFLAEIPSHELLVRQTCGGCHARSETGFHVDPRGHGTSKLSTFLADPSKETDELRRRTTWMQLTLSSE
;
A
#
# COMPACT_ATOMS: atom_id res chain seq x y z
N MET A 1 8.07 -20.62 16.69
CA MET A 1 7.46 -20.48 15.35
C MET A 1 8.40 -20.77 14.16
N ARG A 2 9.68 -21.07 14.39
CA ARG A 2 10.56 -21.67 13.37
C ARG A 2 10.47 -23.19 13.49
N SER A 3 10.24 -23.89 12.38
CA SER A 3 10.24 -25.37 12.18
C SER A 3 8.87 -25.93 11.80
N LYS A 4 8.79 -26.38 10.53
CA LYS A 4 7.73 -27.14 9.85
C LYS A 4 6.61 -26.34 9.17
N MET A 5 6.99 -25.41 8.30
CA MET A 5 6.17 -25.09 7.11
C MET A 5 6.96 -25.49 5.89
N ARG A 6 6.71 -26.70 5.38
CA ARG A 6 7.04 -27.24 4.04
C ARG A 6 6.95 -28.76 4.11
N ARG A 7 5.93 -29.35 3.48
CA ARG A 7 6.05 -30.69 2.90
C ARG A 7 5.87 -30.54 1.40
N CYS A 8 6.98 -30.41 0.67
CA CYS A 8 6.95 -30.76 -0.75
C CYS A 8 6.79 -32.28 -0.82
N TRP A 9 5.69 -32.76 -1.41
CA TRP A 9 5.49 -34.19 -1.65
C TRP A 9 6.49 -34.64 -2.72
N SER A 10 7.56 -35.33 -2.33
CA SER A 10 8.35 -36.16 -3.24
C SER A 10 7.66 -37.52 -3.32
N GLY A 11 6.63 -37.62 -4.15
CA GLY A 11 6.02 -38.90 -4.51
C GLY A 11 7.00 -39.69 -5.38
N ALA A 12 7.74 -40.61 -4.77
CA ALA A 12 8.47 -41.63 -5.52
C ALA A 12 7.46 -42.61 -6.11
N THR A 13 6.99 -42.33 -7.32
CA THR A 13 6.24 -43.28 -8.14
C THR A 13 6.80 -43.24 -9.55
N LEU A 14 7.29 -44.38 -10.03
CA LEU A 14 7.75 -44.58 -11.40
C LEU A 14 6.65 -44.17 -12.39
N GLY A 15 6.90 -43.11 -13.15
CA GLY A 15 6.06 -42.68 -14.27
C GLY A 15 6.46 -41.28 -14.71
N LEU A 16 7.03 -41.17 -15.92
CA LEU A 16 7.45 -39.90 -16.52
C LEU A 16 6.28 -38.90 -16.60
N ALA A 17 6.29 -37.91 -15.71
CA ALA A 17 5.73 -36.59 -15.94
C ALA A 17 6.48 -35.60 -15.02
N LEU A 18 7.30 -34.73 -15.61
CA LEU A 18 7.94 -33.60 -14.93
C LEU A 18 6.87 -32.56 -14.59
N LEU A 19 6.13 -32.78 -13.50
CA LEU A 19 5.34 -31.73 -12.88
C LEU A 19 6.26 -30.98 -11.92
N ALA A 20 6.48 -29.69 -12.19
CA ALA A 20 7.14 -28.81 -11.24
C ALA A 20 6.36 -28.85 -9.91
N PRO A 21 7.02 -28.95 -8.74
CA PRO A 21 6.32 -28.94 -7.47
C PRO A 21 5.67 -27.57 -7.27
N ALA A 22 4.35 -27.50 -7.44
CA ALA A 22 3.56 -26.38 -6.98
C ALA A 22 3.60 -26.39 -5.45
N CYS A 23 4.26 -25.40 -4.84
CA CYS A 23 4.11 -25.14 -3.42
C CYS A 23 2.71 -24.55 -3.21
N VAL A 24 1.74 -25.42 -2.92
CA VAL A 24 0.43 -25.00 -2.43
C VAL A 24 0.61 -24.55 -0.99
N TRP A 25 0.20 -23.33 -0.67
CA TRP A 25 0.02 -22.86 0.71
C TRP A 25 -1.21 -23.53 1.32
N GLU A 26 -1.25 -24.87 1.32
CA GLU A 26 -2.15 -25.65 2.16
C GLU A 26 -1.44 -25.84 3.50
N THR A 27 -1.43 -24.78 4.31
CA THR A 27 -1.37 -25.02 5.75
C THR A 27 -2.69 -25.69 6.09
N ASP A 28 -2.68 -27.00 6.27
CA ASP A 28 -3.72 -27.69 7.03
C ASP A 28 -3.67 -27.17 8.47
N LEU A 29 -4.25 -25.98 8.65
CA LEU A 29 -4.42 -25.34 9.94
C LEU A 29 -5.21 -26.34 10.81
N PRO A 30 -4.81 -26.53 12.08
CA PRO A 30 -5.63 -27.26 13.03
C PRO A 30 -7.06 -26.68 13.01
N SER A 31 -8.08 -27.54 13.15
CA SER A 31 -9.48 -27.11 13.09
C SER A 31 -9.77 -25.96 14.05
N SER A 32 -9.18 -25.99 15.25
CA SER A 32 -9.29 -24.93 16.26
C SER A 32 -8.76 -23.56 15.79
N VAL A 33 -7.78 -23.52 14.88
CA VAL A 33 -7.26 -22.28 14.30
C VAL A 33 -8.20 -21.76 13.22
N ARG A 34 -8.75 -22.66 12.38
CA ARG A 34 -9.74 -22.29 11.33
C ARG A 34 -11.05 -21.78 11.92
N GLU A 35 -11.38 -22.19 13.14
CA GLU A 35 -12.59 -21.79 13.86
C GLU A 35 -12.54 -20.37 14.42
N ILE A 36 -11.37 -19.72 14.48
CA ILE A 36 -11.27 -18.30 14.86
C ILE A 36 -11.91 -17.46 13.75
N PRO A 37 -13.10 -16.85 13.98
CA PRO A 37 -13.78 -16.10 12.93
C PRO A 37 -13.01 -14.82 12.64
N VAL A 38 -12.76 -14.48 11.38
CA VAL A 38 -12.16 -13.20 10.99
C VAL A 38 -13.05 -12.58 9.94
N ASP A 39 -13.64 -11.43 10.25
CA ASP A 39 -14.36 -10.62 9.27
C ASP A 39 -13.36 -9.76 8.49
N ALA A 40 -12.95 -10.25 7.32
CA ALA A 40 -11.96 -9.56 6.49
C ALA A 40 -12.38 -8.11 6.12
N ASN A 41 -13.68 -7.82 6.01
CA ASN A 41 -14.18 -6.49 5.63
C ASN A 41 -14.21 -5.50 6.81
N ARG A 42 -14.04 -5.98 8.05
CA ARG A 42 -13.95 -5.16 9.26
C ARG A 42 -12.54 -5.15 9.86
N GLU A 43 -11.82 -6.26 9.73
CA GLU A 43 -10.58 -6.52 10.46
C GLU A 43 -9.32 -6.42 9.57
N LEU A 44 -9.46 -6.61 8.25
CA LEU A 44 -8.33 -6.63 7.31
C LEU A 44 -8.35 -5.46 6.32
N VAL A 45 -9.49 -5.23 5.66
CA VAL A 45 -9.65 -4.16 4.67
C VAL A 45 -11.06 -3.59 4.77
N VAL A 46 -11.18 -2.40 5.37
CA VAL A 46 -12.47 -1.68 5.50
C VAL A 46 -12.68 -0.79 4.29
N THR A 47 -13.74 -1.03 3.52
CA THR A 47 -14.05 -0.29 2.28
C THR A 47 -15.48 0.27 2.20
N ASP A 48 -16.30 0.10 3.25
CA ASP A 48 -17.68 0.58 3.31
C ASP A 48 -17.78 2.09 3.09
N ASP A 49 -18.43 2.51 1.99
CA ASP A 49 -18.44 3.91 1.56
C ASP A 49 -19.14 4.84 2.56
N ALA A 50 -20.23 4.38 3.18
CA ALA A 50 -21.00 5.18 4.12
C ALA A 50 -20.22 5.41 5.42
N LEU A 51 -19.61 4.35 5.95
CA LEU A 51 -18.74 4.40 7.12
C LEU A 51 -17.53 5.31 6.88
N LEU A 52 -16.79 5.08 5.78
CA LEU A 52 -15.59 5.86 5.49
C LEU A 52 -15.92 7.32 5.22
N GLY A 53 -16.99 7.60 4.45
CA GLY A 53 -17.44 8.96 4.17
C GLY A 53 -17.81 9.75 5.44
N ALA A 54 -18.45 9.09 6.42
CA ALA A 54 -18.79 9.71 7.70
C ALA A 54 -17.57 10.03 8.57
N LEU A 55 -16.42 9.39 8.32
CA LEU A 55 -15.20 9.52 9.13
C LEU A 55 -14.10 10.35 8.44
N SER A 56 -14.29 10.79 7.19
CA SER A 56 -13.21 11.30 6.35
C SER A 56 -13.40 12.68 5.74
N SER A 57 -14.39 13.48 6.17
CA SER A 57 -14.54 14.86 5.70
C SER A 57 -13.30 15.71 6.01
N ASN A 58 -12.71 16.31 4.99
CA ASN A 58 -11.61 17.26 5.12
C ASN A 58 -12.08 18.60 5.71
N ALA A 59 -13.27 19.07 5.34
CA ALA A 59 -13.86 20.32 5.82
C ALA A 59 -14.06 20.30 7.34
N GLU A 60 -14.59 19.20 7.87
CA GLU A 60 -14.86 19.00 9.30
C GLU A 60 -13.64 18.48 10.08
N ALA A 61 -12.47 18.34 9.42
CA ALA A 61 -11.27 17.73 10.00
C ALA A 61 -11.57 16.36 10.65
N ALA A 62 -12.39 15.55 9.99
CA ALA A 62 -12.84 14.27 10.53
C ALA A 62 -11.63 13.33 10.81
N PRO A 63 -11.75 12.38 11.75
CA PRO A 63 -10.59 11.65 12.28
C PRO A 63 -9.78 10.87 11.24
N LEU A 64 -10.39 10.43 10.14
CA LEU A 64 -9.72 9.69 9.06
C LEU A 64 -9.55 10.52 7.79
N SER A 65 -9.81 11.83 7.84
CA SER A 65 -9.66 12.73 6.70
C SER A 65 -8.20 12.82 6.23
N PHE A 66 -8.01 13.19 4.96
CA PHE A 66 -6.68 13.44 4.43
C PHE A 66 -6.02 14.62 5.15
N ARG A 67 -6.82 15.65 5.47
CA ARG A 67 -6.41 16.77 6.33
C ARG A 67 -5.80 16.27 7.65
N ARG A 68 -6.49 15.38 8.37
CA ARG A 68 -6.00 14.85 9.65
C ARG A 68 -4.70 14.08 9.51
N ALA A 69 -4.55 13.30 8.43
CA ALA A 69 -3.31 12.59 8.13
C ALA A 69 -2.15 13.56 7.83
N MET A 70 -2.39 14.62 7.07
CA MET A 70 -1.39 15.66 6.79
C MET A 70 -1.03 16.48 8.05
N ASP A 71 -2.02 16.86 8.86
CA ASP A 71 -1.81 17.56 10.13
C ASP A 71 -0.92 16.75 11.07
N ALA A 72 -1.09 15.42 11.11
CA ALA A 72 -0.27 14.52 11.93
C ALA A 72 1.21 14.49 11.52
N LEU A 73 1.53 14.84 10.26
CA LEU A 73 2.92 14.95 9.81
C LEU A 73 3.62 16.22 10.31
N ALA A 74 2.82 17.23 10.69
CA ALA A 74 3.28 18.56 11.08
C ALA A 74 4.24 19.17 10.04
N LEU A 75 3.89 19.05 8.75
CA LEU A 75 4.58 19.75 7.67
C LEU A 75 4.14 21.22 7.70
N ASP A 76 5.04 22.15 7.40
CA ASP A 76 4.62 23.50 7.07
C ASP A 76 4.00 23.56 5.67
N ASP A 77 3.41 24.72 5.35
CA ASP A 77 2.73 24.96 4.08
C ASP A 77 3.66 24.74 2.89
N GLU A 78 4.90 25.22 2.99
CA GLU A 78 5.90 25.10 1.93
C GLU A 78 6.28 23.63 1.71
N ALA A 79 6.58 22.88 2.77
CA ALA A 79 6.92 21.46 2.70
C ALA A 79 5.77 20.60 2.13
N SER A 80 4.52 20.98 2.39
CA SER A 80 3.34 20.32 1.82
C SER A 80 3.22 20.56 0.32
N ALA A 81 3.41 21.81 -0.12
CA ALA A 81 3.44 22.15 -1.55
C ALA A 81 4.65 21.53 -2.27
N GLU A 82 5.83 21.56 -1.65
CA GLU A 82 7.04 20.93 -2.16
C GLU A 82 6.86 19.42 -2.39
N TRP A 83 6.12 18.71 -1.53
CA TRP A 83 5.84 17.30 -1.74
C TRP A 83 5.14 17.04 -3.08
N LEU A 84 4.08 17.79 -3.40
CA LEU A 84 3.35 17.67 -4.67
C LEU A 84 4.20 18.05 -5.88
N GLU A 85 5.01 19.11 -5.77
CA GLU A 85 5.96 19.46 -6.85
C GLU A 85 7.03 18.39 -7.04
N SER A 86 7.50 17.82 -5.95
CA SER A 86 8.45 16.74 -6.01
C SER A 86 7.82 15.51 -6.68
N TRP A 87 6.52 15.23 -6.47
CA TRP A 87 5.83 14.17 -7.18
C TRP A 87 5.73 14.45 -8.69
N SER A 88 5.33 15.66 -9.08
CA SER A 88 5.26 16.04 -10.50
C SER A 88 6.64 15.95 -11.19
N ALA A 89 7.71 16.40 -10.52
CA ALA A 89 9.07 16.29 -11.02
C ALA A 89 9.56 14.85 -11.21
N ARG A 90 9.06 13.90 -10.39
CA ARG A 90 9.40 12.47 -10.53
C ARG A 90 8.68 11.86 -11.72
N LEU A 91 7.42 12.20 -11.94
CA LEU A 91 6.70 11.84 -13.16
C LEU A 91 7.42 12.35 -14.41
N ASP A 92 7.88 13.61 -14.41
CA ASP A 92 8.67 14.17 -15.52
C ASP A 92 9.98 13.39 -15.75
N ALA A 93 10.73 13.11 -14.69
CA ALA A 93 12.00 12.38 -14.78
C ALA A 93 11.84 10.94 -15.31
N ASP A 94 10.69 10.32 -15.06
CA ASP A 94 10.33 8.99 -15.53
C ASP A 94 9.70 9.01 -16.95
N GLY A 95 9.63 10.19 -17.59
CA GLY A 95 9.09 10.34 -18.95
C GLY A 95 7.57 10.44 -19.02
N HIS A 96 6.89 10.77 -17.91
CA HIS A 96 5.44 10.93 -17.80
C HIS A 96 5.01 12.40 -17.75
N SER A 97 5.56 13.24 -18.64
CA SER A 97 5.33 14.69 -18.61
C SER A 97 3.88 15.14 -18.72
N ASP A 98 3.02 14.40 -19.44
CA ASP A 98 1.59 14.72 -19.50
C ASP A 98 0.91 14.53 -18.12
N ARG A 99 1.32 13.52 -17.35
CA ARG A 99 0.83 13.31 -15.97
C ARG A 99 1.40 14.34 -15.02
N ALA A 100 2.70 14.63 -15.13
CA ALA A 100 3.33 15.67 -14.33
C ALA A 100 2.61 17.02 -14.53
N ASN A 101 2.28 17.35 -15.78
CA ASN A 101 1.52 18.55 -16.12
C ASN A 101 0.09 18.51 -15.56
N ALA A 102 -0.61 17.38 -15.65
CA ALA A 102 -1.94 17.22 -15.06
C ALA A 102 -1.91 17.40 -13.54
N LEU A 103 -0.96 16.78 -12.84
CA LEU A 103 -0.77 16.94 -11.39
C LEU A 103 -0.48 18.41 -11.03
N ARG A 104 0.44 19.07 -11.74
CA ARG A 104 0.78 20.48 -11.49
C ARG A 104 -0.42 21.41 -11.71
N THR A 105 -1.13 21.26 -12.82
CA THR A 105 -2.14 22.24 -13.24
C THR A 105 -3.53 21.96 -12.66
N LEU A 106 -3.97 20.71 -12.69
CA LEU A 106 -5.33 20.33 -12.32
C LEU A 106 -5.49 20.02 -10.83
N VAL A 107 -4.38 19.68 -10.15
CA VAL A 107 -4.37 19.38 -8.71
C VAL A 107 -3.66 20.49 -7.95
N THR A 108 -2.33 20.59 -8.06
CA THR A 108 -1.52 21.48 -7.20
C THR A 108 -1.90 22.94 -7.38
N CYS A 109 -1.88 23.45 -8.61
CA CYS A 109 -2.18 24.85 -8.87
C CYS A 109 -3.63 25.22 -8.54
N ARG A 110 -4.59 24.36 -8.92
CA ARG A 110 -5.99 24.56 -8.56
C ARG A 110 -6.20 24.63 -7.04
N TRP A 111 -5.51 23.77 -6.30
CA TRP A 111 -5.59 23.75 -4.84
C TRP A 111 -4.93 24.99 -4.23
N LEU A 112 -3.74 25.40 -4.69
CA LEU A 112 -3.11 26.65 -4.28
C LEU A 112 -4.01 27.87 -4.55
N LYS A 113 -4.65 27.94 -5.72
CA LYS A 113 -5.57 29.02 -6.09
C LYS A 113 -6.88 29.03 -5.29
N SER A 114 -7.22 27.95 -4.58
CA SER A 114 -8.39 27.92 -3.70
C SER A 114 -8.24 28.76 -2.43
N ALA A 115 -7.01 29.16 -2.09
CA ALA A 115 -6.71 30.17 -1.08
C ALA A 115 -6.25 31.47 -1.77
N PRO A 116 -7.11 32.50 -1.89
CA PRO A 116 -6.77 33.74 -2.59
C PRO A 116 -5.53 34.46 -2.03
N ASP A 117 -5.26 34.32 -0.74
CA ASP A 117 -4.12 34.92 -0.05
C ASP A 117 -2.77 34.39 -0.55
N ASN A 118 -2.74 33.23 -1.21
CA ASN A 118 -1.54 32.74 -1.88
C ASN A 118 -1.09 33.66 -3.03
N GLY A 119 -2.01 34.42 -3.64
CA GLY A 119 -1.68 35.37 -4.71
C GLY A 119 -0.99 34.74 -5.92
N CYS A 120 -1.37 33.51 -6.28
CA CYS A 120 -0.78 32.78 -7.40
C CYS A 120 -1.16 33.37 -8.76
N ASP A 121 -0.23 33.31 -9.72
CA ASP A 121 -0.52 33.55 -11.14
C ASP A 121 -1.38 32.41 -11.75
N ASP A 122 -1.73 32.53 -13.04
CA ASP A 122 -2.61 31.56 -13.69
C ASP A 122 -2.06 30.14 -13.80
N LEU A 123 -0.73 30.00 -13.81
CA LEU A 123 -0.02 28.73 -13.95
C LEU A 123 0.59 28.26 -12.62
N CYS A 124 0.39 29.03 -11.55
CA CYS A 124 1.08 28.91 -10.26
C CYS A 124 2.60 28.83 -10.39
N THR A 125 3.19 29.49 -11.39
CA THR A 125 4.64 29.59 -11.52
C THR A 125 5.24 30.59 -10.54
N ALA A 126 4.43 31.54 -10.07
CA ALA A 126 4.71 32.42 -8.95
C ALA A 126 3.49 32.53 -8.02
N CYS A 127 3.74 32.43 -6.72
CA CYS A 127 2.77 32.68 -5.66
C CYS A 127 3.47 33.49 -4.54
N ALA A 128 2.72 34.35 -3.85
CA ALA A 128 3.22 35.08 -2.69
C ALA A 128 3.35 34.18 -1.45
N ALA A 129 2.44 33.21 -1.30
CA ALA A 129 2.50 32.13 -0.33
C ALA A 129 2.05 30.82 -0.99
N ARG A 130 2.32 29.68 -0.36
CA ARG A 130 2.04 28.35 -0.91
C ARG A 130 1.25 27.45 0.04
N ALA A 131 0.32 28.04 0.78
CA ALA A 131 -0.54 27.31 1.70
C ALA A 131 -1.53 26.43 0.92
N LEU A 132 -1.59 25.14 1.26
CA LEU A 132 -2.60 24.22 0.73
C LEU A 132 -3.76 24.15 1.73
N PRO A 133 -4.93 24.76 1.46
CA PRO A 133 -6.06 24.72 2.39
C PRO A 133 -6.58 23.28 2.52
N LEU A 134 -6.18 22.59 3.60
CA LEU A 134 -6.42 21.16 3.77
C LEU A 134 -7.91 20.81 3.89
N GLU A 135 -8.75 21.75 4.31
CA GLU A 135 -10.21 21.64 4.31
C GLU A 135 -10.81 21.44 2.91
N GLN A 136 -10.08 21.82 1.86
CA GLN A 136 -10.46 21.64 0.44
C GLN A 136 -9.64 20.56 -0.26
N ALA A 137 -8.93 19.70 0.49
CA ALA A 137 -8.06 18.68 -0.09
C ALA A 137 -8.82 17.76 -1.07
N PRO A 138 -8.26 17.46 -2.26
CA PRO A 138 -8.90 16.64 -3.28
C PRO A 138 -8.67 15.13 -3.03
N PHE A 139 -8.64 14.69 -1.77
CA PHE A 139 -8.33 13.30 -1.41
C PHE A 139 -9.42 12.70 -0.54
N ARG A 140 -10.10 11.68 -1.06
CA ARG A 140 -11.21 10.97 -0.42
C ARG A 140 -10.74 9.63 0.13
N LEU A 141 -11.01 9.31 1.39
CA LEU A 141 -10.67 8.01 1.96
C LEU A 141 -11.46 6.89 1.27
N VAL A 142 -10.77 5.86 0.77
CA VAL A 142 -11.39 4.72 0.09
C VAL A 142 -11.14 3.38 0.78
N ALA A 143 -10.11 3.28 1.63
CA ALA A 143 -9.91 2.13 2.49
C ALA A 143 -9.09 2.43 3.75
N VAL A 144 -9.36 1.65 4.80
CA VAL A 144 -8.46 1.44 5.94
C VAL A 144 -7.97 -0.01 5.89
N VAL A 145 -6.66 -0.22 5.93
CA VAL A 145 -6.06 -1.54 5.70
C VAL A 145 -5.17 -1.97 6.87
N ASN A 146 -5.32 -3.21 7.28
CA ASN A 146 -4.47 -3.91 8.23
C ASN A 146 -3.54 -4.90 7.49
N ARG A 147 -2.24 -4.75 7.73
CA ARG A 147 -1.17 -5.60 7.22
C ARG A 147 -0.30 -6.13 8.37
N THR A 148 -0.93 -6.69 9.39
CA THR A 148 -0.22 -7.45 10.45
C THR A 148 0.63 -8.60 9.90
N ASP A 149 0.33 -9.10 8.68
CA ASP A 149 1.17 -10.06 7.95
C ASP A 149 2.55 -9.51 7.54
N LEU A 150 2.73 -8.19 7.57
CA LEU A 150 4.03 -7.56 7.30
C LEU A 150 4.93 -7.47 8.53
N SER A 151 4.52 -8.00 9.68
CA SER A 151 5.35 -8.04 10.90
C SER A 151 6.64 -8.85 10.76
N VAL A 152 6.68 -9.78 9.80
CA VAL A 152 7.86 -10.62 9.51
C VAL A 152 8.86 -9.99 8.55
N MET A 153 8.58 -8.78 8.05
CA MET A 153 9.47 -8.11 7.11
C MET A 153 10.68 -7.50 7.84
N PRO A 154 11.92 -7.78 7.39
CA PRO A 154 13.14 -7.54 8.17
C PRO A 154 13.50 -6.06 8.39
N ASP A 155 12.94 -5.13 7.61
CA ASP A 155 13.21 -3.68 7.69
C ASP A 155 11.97 -2.85 8.04
N ARG A 156 10.87 -3.49 8.41
CA ARG A 156 9.70 -2.78 8.94
C ARG A 156 9.98 -2.49 10.42
N ALA A 157 9.93 -1.22 10.79
CA ALA A 157 10.30 -0.74 12.11
C ALA A 157 9.42 -1.27 13.26
N ALA A 158 8.31 -1.95 12.95
CA ALA A 158 7.40 -2.48 13.96
C ALA A 158 7.04 -3.94 13.72
N GLU A 159 7.23 -4.75 14.76
CA GLU A 159 6.84 -6.16 14.84
C GLU A 159 5.31 -6.36 14.83
N GLY A 160 4.52 -5.28 14.85
CA GLY A 160 3.06 -5.31 14.71
C GLY A 160 2.56 -5.34 13.27
N GLY A 161 3.44 -5.08 12.29
CA GLY A 161 3.07 -4.95 10.89
C GLY A 161 2.74 -3.50 10.51
N GLU A 162 1.71 -3.30 9.68
CA GLU A 162 1.39 -1.99 9.12
C GLU A 162 -0.12 -1.70 9.08
N GLY A 163 -0.49 -0.47 9.43
CA GLY A 163 -1.80 0.11 9.15
C GLY A 163 -1.72 1.05 7.96
N ARG A 164 -2.75 1.11 7.12
CA ARG A 164 -2.79 2.03 5.98
C ARG A 164 -4.08 2.83 5.93
N LEU A 165 -3.95 4.09 5.52
CA LEU A 165 -5.05 4.91 5.05
C LEU A 165 -4.85 5.13 3.54
N VAL A 166 -5.83 4.72 2.74
CA VAL A 166 -5.80 4.82 1.28
C VAL A 166 -6.77 5.89 0.84
N TYR A 167 -6.27 6.92 0.16
CA TYR A 167 -7.06 8.02 -0.36
C TYR A 167 -7.06 8.01 -1.88
N ALA A 168 -8.23 8.15 -2.51
CA ALA A 168 -8.37 8.42 -3.93
C ALA A 168 -8.28 9.93 -4.18
N LEU A 169 -7.52 10.33 -5.20
CA LEU A 169 -7.57 11.70 -5.72
C LEU A 169 -8.92 11.94 -6.41
N THR A 170 -9.50 13.12 -6.24
CA THR A 170 -10.71 13.55 -6.94
C THR A 170 -10.43 14.72 -7.89
N ASP A 171 -11.29 14.94 -8.88
CA ASP A 171 -11.21 16.04 -9.85
C ASP A 171 -11.60 17.43 -9.29
N GLY A 172 -11.65 17.56 -7.97
CA GLY A 172 -12.02 18.74 -7.18
C GLY A 172 -11.93 18.40 -5.68
N PRO A 173 -12.40 19.26 -4.76
CA PRO A 173 -12.38 18.98 -3.34
C PRO A 173 -13.14 17.68 -3.01
N ALA A 174 -12.56 16.81 -2.17
CA ALA A 174 -13.09 15.46 -1.97
C ALA A 174 -14.47 15.41 -1.30
N ASP A 175 -14.80 16.42 -0.52
CA ASP A 175 -16.05 16.55 0.22
C ASP A 175 -17.21 17.05 -0.67
N GLU A 176 -16.91 17.51 -1.89
CA GLU A 176 -17.93 17.94 -2.84
C GLU A 176 -18.63 16.72 -3.47
N PRO A 177 -19.97 16.62 -3.42
CA PRO A 177 -20.70 15.47 -3.96
C PRO A 177 -20.50 15.27 -5.47
N THR A 178 -20.20 16.34 -6.20
CA THR A 178 -19.96 16.29 -7.64
C THR A 178 -18.57 15.79 -8.01
N SER A 179 -17.61 15.85 -7.08
CA SER A 179 -16.22 15.47 -7.35
C SER A 179 -16.06 13.97 -7.53
N GLN A 180 -15.50 13.60 -8.68
CA GLN A 180 -15.34 12.23 -9.11
C GLN A 180 -13.94 11.71 -8.79
N PRO A 181 -13.79 10.46 -8.35
CA PRO A 181 -12.49 9.86 -8.14
C PRO A 181 -11.75 9.66 -9.47
N LEU A 182 -10.47 9.98 -9.45
CA LEU A 182 -9.50 9.71 -10.51
C LEU A 182 -8.79 8.39 -10.21
N PRO A 183 -8.18 7.73 -11.23
CA PRO A 183 -7.41 6.50 -11.01
C PRO A 183 -6.02 6.82 -10.44
N VAL A 184 -6.00 7.51 -9.31
CA VAL A 184 -4.80 7.91 -8.57
C VAL A 184 -5.09 7.73 -7.09
N SER A 185 -4.17 7.10 -6.36
CA SER A 185 -4.27 6.96 -4.91
C SER A 185 -3.02 7.46 -4.19
N VAL A 186 -3.22 7.98 -2.97
CA VAL A 186 -2.19 8.29 -1.99
C VAL A 186 -2.41 7.37 -0.79
N ILE A 187 -1.36 6.67 -0.38
CA ILE A 187 -1.40 5.67 0.69
C ILE A 187 -0.45 6.13 1.79
N PHE A 188 -0.99 6.41 2.97
CA PHE A 188 -0.18 6.60 4.17
C PHE A 188 0.01 5.24 4.83
N GLU A 189 1.26 4.82 4.96
CA GLU A 189 1.66 3.52 5.50
C GLU A 189 2.33 3.73 6.86
N TYR A 190 1.69 3.26 7.93
CA TYR A 190 2.10 3.45 9.31
C TYR A 190 2.60 2.13 9.91
N ALA A 191 3.76 2.17 10.54
CA ALA A 191 4.25 1.10 11.38
C ALA A 191 3.33 0.93 12.60
N GLN A 192 2.97 -0.31 12.91
CA GLN A 192 2.12 -0.64 14.05
C GLN A 192 2.98 -1.03 15.25
N GLU A 193 3.38 -0.06 16.08
CA GLU A 193 4.27 -0.28 17.23
C GLU A 193 3.71 -1.30 18.24
N GLY A 194 4.56 -2.24 18.68
CA GLY A 194 4.17 -3.41 19.45
C GLY A 194 4.30 -4.69 18.63
N THR A 195 3.65 -5.77 19.10
CA THR A 195 3.75 -7.11 18.50
C THR A 195 2.59 -7.41 17.55
N ALA A 196 2.81 -8.34 16.62
CA ALA A 196 1.76 -8.82 15.71
C ALA A 196 0.54 -9.34 16.46
N LEU A 197 0.74 -10.05 17.58
CA LEU A 197 -0.36 -10.58 18.40
C LEU A 197 -1.22 -9.47 19.00
N GLU A 198 -0.60 -8.42 19.54
CA GLU A 198 -1.35 -7.27 20.10
C GLU A 198 -2.20 -6.59 19.02
N TRP A 199 -1.63 -6.34 17.84
CA TRP A 199 -2.35 -5.72 16.75
C TRP A 199 -3.41 -6.64 16.14
N SER A 200 -3.12 -7.93 15.98
CA SER A 200 -4.13 -8.91 15.55
C SER A 200 -5.31 -8.94 16.51
N ARG A 201 -5.10 -8.91 17.85
CA ARG A 201 -6.19 -8.83 18.83
C ARG A 201 -7.00 -7.54 18.72
N ARG A 202 -6.32 -6.40 18.55
CA ARG A 202 -6.99 -5.09 18.41
C ARG A 202 -7.86 -5.03 17.16
N TRP A 203 -7.32 -5.41 16.01
CA TRP A 203 -8.09 -5.51 14.76
C TRP A 203 -9.22 -6.52 14.88
N HIS A 204 -8.94 -7.70 15.43
CA HIS A 204 -9.93 -8.77 15.58
C HIS A 204 -11.12 -8.36 16.46
N SER A 205 -10.90 -7.49 17.46
CA SER A 205 -11.99 -6.97 18.28
C SER A 205 -13.08 -6.27 17.46
N LEU A 206 -12.76 -5.65 16.32
CA LEU A 206 -13.72 -4.99 15.42
C LEU A 206 -14.77 -5.95 14.87
N GLY A 207 -14.44 -7.24 14.67
CA GLY A 207 -15.38 -8.25 14.19
C GLY A 207 -16.58 -8.44 15.12
N SER A 208 -16.38 -8.21 16.42
CA SER A 208 -17.41 -8.37 17.46
C SER A 208 -18.20 -7.09 17.79
N VAL A 209 -17.76 -5.93 17.28
CA VAL A 209 -18.37 -4.64 17.59
C VAL A 209 -19.70 -4.47 16.85
N SER A 210 -20.70 -3.89 17.52
CA SER A 210 -22.00 -3.58 16.88
C SER A 210 -21.81 -2.62 15.69
N SER A 211 -22.67 -2.68 14.68
CA SER A 211 -22.56 -1.74 13.54
C SER A 211 -22.64 -0.27 13.95
N SER A 212 -23.36 0.05 15.02
CA SER A 212 -23.44 1.41 15.58
C SER A 212 -22.16 1.85 16.31
N ASP A 213 -21.40 0.92 16.89
CA ASP A 213 -20.15 1.22 17.60
C ASP A 213 -18.92 1.15 16.69
N LEU A 214 -19.02 0.50 15.52
CA LEU A 214 -17.91 0.30 14.59
C LEU A 214 -17.20 1.62 14.20
N PRO A 215 -17.88 2.75 13.89
CA PRO A 215 -17.18 3.98 13.54
C PRO A 215 -16.23 4.46 14.63
N ARG A 216 -16.69 4.47 15.88
CA ARG A 216 -15.88 4.88 17.03
C ARG A 216 -14.73 3.91 17.27
N ALA A 217 -14.99 2.60 17.23
CA ALA A 217 -13.97 1.58 17.42
C ALA A 217 -12.87 1.64 16.35
N LEU A 218 -13.23 1.94 15.09
CA LEU A 218 -12.28 2.11 14.01
C LEU A 218 -11.40 3.34 14.23
N VAL A 219 -11.99 4.48 14.61
CA VAL A 219 -11.23 5.71 14.95
C VAL A 219 -10.27 5.47 16.12
N ASP A 220 -10.76 4.89 17.21
CA ASP A 220 -9.95 4.57 18.39
C ASP A 220 -8.76 3.64 18.05
N LEU A 221 -8.93 2.79 17.04
CA LEU A 221 -7.89 1.89 16.55
C LEU A 221 -6.87 2.61 15.66
N THR A 222 -7.34 3.42 14.70
CA THR A 222 -6.47 4.15 13.77
C THR A 222 -5.65 5.23 14.46
N ASP A 223 -6.24 5.94 15.43
CA ASP A 223 -5.54 6.97 16.20
C ASP A 223 -4.27 6.41 16.86
N ARG A 224 -4.25 5.13 17.24
CA ARG A 224 -3.08 4.48 17.86
C ARG A 224 -1.87 4.36 16.94
N PHE A 225 -2.06 4.30 15.62
CA PHE A 225 -0.93 4.21 14.68
C PHE A 225 -0.75 5.46 13.82
N VAL A 226 -1.74 6.37 13.78
CA VAL A 226 -1.65 7.66 13.08
C VAL A 226 -1.04 8.75 13.98
N ALA A 227 -1.28 8.72 15.29
CA ALA A 227 -0.89 9.81 16.21
C ALA A 227 0.61 9.82 16.59
N SER A 228 1.33 8.73 16.36
CA SER A 228 2.75 8.58 16.65
C SER A 228 3.56 8.79 15.38
N GLY A 229 4.82 9.24 15.48
CA GLY A 229 5.76 9.38 14.36
C GLY A 229 6.10 8.08 13.61
N SER A 230 5.19 7.10 13.65
CA SER A 230 5.20 5.78 13.06
C SER A 230 4.83 5.80 11.57
N LEU A 231 4.63 6.97 10.93
CA LEU A 231 4.57 7.03 9.46
C LEU A 231 5.88 6.43 8.92
N ALA A 232 5.75 5.28 8.24
CA ALA A 232 6.88 4.62 7.62
C ALA A 232 7.16 5.22 6.24
N GLN A 233 6.10 5.42 5.45
CA GLN A 233 6.19 5.97 4.10
C GLN A 233 4.83 6.46 3.60
N VAL A 234 4.86 7.34 2.60
CA VAL A 234 3.71 7.65 1.75
C VAL A 234 3.98 7.05 0.38
N ARG A 235 2.99 6.38 -0.22
CA ARG A 235 3.07 5.89 -1.59
C ARG A 235 2.01 6.55 -2.45
N THR A 236 2.35 6.85 -3.68
CA THR A 236 1.38 7.22 -4.70
C THR A 236 1.25 6.07 -5.69
N ALA A 237 0.07 5.86 -6.24
CA ALA A 237 -0.16 4.98 -7.37
C ALA A 237 -1.01 5.73 -8.39
N ASP A 238 -0.41 6.09 -9.52
CA ASP A 238 -0.95 7.00 -10.53
C ASP A 238 -1.16 6.28 -11.85
N ALA A 239 -2.42 6.15 -12.27
CA ALA A 239 -2.82 5.64 -13.57
C ALA A 239 -3.69 6.65 -14.34
N TRP A 240 -3.55 7.97 -14.10
CA TRP A 240 -4.44 9.00 -14.66
C TRP A 240 -4.67 8.84 -16.16
N ASN A 241 -3.60 8.72 -16.95
CA ASN A 241 -3.66 8.64 -18.41
C ASN A 241 -2.75 7.54 -19.00
N GLY A 242 -2.55 6.43 -18.28
CA GLY A 242 -1.83 5.27 -18.81
C GLY A 242 -1.52 4.22 -17.74
N PRO A 243 -0.48 3.37 -17.94
CA PRO A 243 -0.07 2.37 -16.97
C PRO A 243 0.18 2.95 -15.58
N MET A 244 -0.24 2.24 -14.53
CA MET A 244 -0.05 2.67 -13.16
C MET A 244 1.45 2.81 -12.83
N VAL A 245 1.85 3.92 -12.22
CA VAL A 245 3.20 4.13 -11.71
C VAL A 245 3.14 4.42 -10.22
N ILE A 246 4.05 3.81 -9.47
CA ILE A 246 4.15 3.91 -8.03
C ILE A 246 5.40 4.71 -7.69
N HIS A 247 5.22 5.75 -6.86
CA HIS A 247 6.33 6.47 -6.21
C HIS A 247 6.24 6.33 -4.71
N GLN A 248 7.38 6.49 -4.04
CA GLN A 248 7.49 6.40 -2.58
C GLN A 248 8.12 7.67 -2.02
N PHE A 249 7.58 8.14 -0.90
CA PHE A 249 8.05 9.30 -0.15
C PHE A 249 8.26 8.90 1.31
N ALA A 250 9.29 9.44 1.93
CA ALA A 250 9.59 9.25 3.34
C ALA A 250 9.62 10.62 4.03
N ARG A 251 9.25 10.64 5.31
CA ARG A 251 9.38 11.84 6.14
C ARG A 251 10.85 12.06 6.49
N GLU A 252 11.41 13.18 6.09
CA GLU A 252 12.81 13.55 6.34
C GLU A 252 12.91 15.05 6.62
N ALA A 253 13.46 15.40 7.79
CA ALA A 253 13.69 16.78 8.23
C ALA A 253 12.46 17.70 8.10
N GLY A 254 11.28 17.19 8.47
CA GLY A 254 10.03 17.97 8.44
C GLY A 254 9.36 18.07 7.07
N ALA A 255 9.83 17.33 6.05
CA ALA A 255 9.23 17.29 4.71
C ALA A 255 8.98 15.84 4.25
N LEU A 256 8.11 15.66 3.26
CA LEU A 256 8.01 14.40 2.51
C LEU A 256 8.94 14.44 1.31
N ARG A 257 9.99 13.61 1.33
CA ARG A 257 10.98 13.54 0.26
C ARG A 257 10.83 12.23 -0.50
N ALA A 258 10.85 12.28 -1.84
CA ALA A 258 10.82 11.04 -2.59
C ALA A 258 12.07 10.21 -2.31
N THR A 259 11.86 8.92 -2.28
CA THR A 259 12.87 7.90 -2.06
C THR A 259 12.65 6.78 -3.07
N ARG A 260 13.49 5.76 -3.01
CA ARG A 260 13.37 4.58 -3.88
C ARG A 260 12.23 3.70 -3.40
N VAL A 261 11.52 3.09 -4.33
CA VAL A 261 10.44 2.15 -4.06
C VAL A 261 11.03 0.87 -3.48
N ARG A 262 10.63 0.55 -2.25
CA ARG A 262 11.16 -0.58 -1.49
C ARG A 262 11.03 -1.88 -2.29
N ASN A 263 12.15 -2.60 -2.40
CA ASN A 263 12.24 -3.91 -3.03
C ASN A 263 11.88 -3.96 -4.53
N THR A 264 11.84 -2.81 -5.22
CA THR A 264 11.72 -2.76 -6.69
C THR A 264 13.10 -2.50 -7.30
N PRO A 265 13.71 -3.44 -8.03
CA PRO A 265 15.06 -3.25 -8.59
C PRO A 265 15.09 -2.40 -9.87
N ILE A 266 16.19 -1.66 -10.04
CA ILE A 266 16.65 -1.09 -11.30
C ILE A 266 17.35 -2.22 -12.04
N TRP A 267 16.60 -2.95 -12.86
CA TRP A 267 17.09 -4.15 -13.51
C TRP A 267 18.35 -3.94 -14.36
N SER A 268 18.55 -2.76 -14.93
CA SER A 268 19.76 -2.41 -15.69
C SER A 268 21.03 -2.30 -14.82
N ARG A 269 20.89 -2.25 -13.49
CA ARG A 269 22.00 -2.21 -12.52
C ARG A 269 22.23 -3.54 -11.81
N VAL A 270 21.41 -4.55 -12.10
CA VAL A 270 21.50 -5.88 -11.50
C VAL A 270 22.08 -6.83 -12.53
N THR A 271 23.26 -7.38 -12.24
CA THR A 271 23.85 -8.40 -13.12
C THR A 271 23.24 -9.77 -12.84
N PRO A 272 23.22 -10.70 -13.83
CA PRO A 272 22.78 -12.07 -13.58
C PRO A 272 23.58 -12.76 -12.48
N SER A 273 24.89 -12.52 -12.38
CA SER A 273 25.75 -13.08 -11.33
C SER A 273 25.39 -12.56 -9.95
N ASP A 274 25.16 -11.25 -9.80
CA ASP A 274 24.81 -10.66 -8.51
C ASP A 274 23.44 -11.17 -8.04
N LEU A 275 22.48 -11.31 -8.96
CA LEU A 275 21.15 -11.80 -8.62
C LEU A 275 21.17 -13.28 -8.24
N ARG A 276 21.94 -14.14 -8.92
CA ARG A 276 22.11 -15.54 -8.52
C ARG A 276 22.73 -15.64 -7.13
N ALA A 277 23.83 -14.92 -6.89
CA ALA A 277 24.47 -14.89 -5.59
C ALA A 277 23.50 -14.43 -4.49
N PHE A 278 22.70 -13.39 -4.76
CA PHE A 278 21.68 -12.92 -3.83
C PHE A 278 20.63 -14.01 -3.54
N VAL A 279 20.10 -14.69 -4.56
CA VAL A 279 19.11 -15.77 -4.41
C VAL A 279 19.67 -16.93 -3.60
N ASP A 280 20.91 -17.35 -3.89
CA ASP A 280 21.56 -18.47 -3.22
C ASP A 280 21.80 -18.15 -1.73
N GLU A 281 22.20 -16.92 -1.41
CA GLU A 281 22.40 -16.47 -0.02
C GLU A 281 21.08 -16.30 0.75
N HIS A 282 20.00 -15.94 0.04
CA HIS A 282 18.71 -15.58 0.64
C HIS A 282 17.59 -16.58 0.32
N GLU A 283 17.92 -17.83 -0.02
CA GLU A 283 16.95 -18.84 -0.51
C GLU A 283 15.70 -18.92 0.37
N ALA A 284 15.87 -18.99 1.69
CA ALA A 284 14.76 -19.04 2.64
C ALA A 284 13.89 -17.78 2.60
N ALA A 285 14.49 -16.60 2.57
CA ALA A 285 13.76 -15.33 2.54
C ALA A 285 13.04 -15.11 1.20
N VAL A 286 13.64 -15.53 0.08
CA VAL A 286 12.99 -15.56 -1.24
C VAL A 286 11.78 -16.47 -1.19
N ALA A 287 11.94 -17.66 -0.62
CA ALA A 287 10.90 -18.66 -0.61
C ALA A 287 9.76 -18.35 0.38
N ASP A 288 10.02 -17.62 1.46
CA ASP A 288 9.03 -17.24 2.48
C ASP A 288 8.41 -15.85 2.23
N GLY A 289 8.84 -15.14 1.19
CA GLY A 289 8.27 -13.84 0.83
C GLY A 289 8.78 -12.66 1.66
N THR A 290 9.89 -12.84 2.39
CA THR A 290 10.45 -11.86 3.32
C THR A 290 11.77 -11.27 2.84
N MET A 291 12.13 -11.49 1.58
CA MET A 291 13.41 -11.02 1.05
C MET A 291 13.47 -9.50 1.00
N LEU A 292 14.68 -8.96 1.12
CA LEU A 292 14.95 -7.56 0.91
C LEU A 292 16.17 -7.42 -0.02
N MET A 293 15.93 -6.99 -1.26
CA MET A 293 17.03 -6.70 -2.17
C MET A 293 17.90 -5.56 -1.65
N PRO A 294 19.20 -5.52 -1.99
CA PRO A 294 20.08 -4.42 -1.63
C PRO A 294 19.50 -3.05 -2.01
N ARG A 295 19.52 -2.09 -1.09
CA ARG A 295 18.96 -0.74 -1.30
C ARG A 295 19.52 -0.03 -2.53
N GLY A 296 20.79 -0.29 -2.87
CA GLY A 296 21.44 0.26 -4.06
C GLY A 296 20.76 -0.14 -5.36
N TRP A 297 20.07 -1.28 -5.37
CA TRP A 297 19.31 -1.77 -6.51
C TRP A 297 17.96 -1.08 -6.64
N TRP A 298 17.41 -0.43 -5.62
CA TRP A 298 16.02 0.00 -5.68
C TRP A 298 15.78 1.14 -6.69
N ALA A 299 14.67 1.09 -7.40
CA ALA A 299 14.26 2.05 -8.42
C ALA A 299 13.52 3.26 -7.80
N PRO A 300 13.56 4.45 -8.43
CA PRO A 300 12.81 5.61 -7.97
C PRO A 300 11.29 5.45 -8.12
N SER A 301 10.85 4.55 -9.01
CA SER A 301 9.46 4.24 -9.29
C SER A 301 9.26 2.76 -9.58
N SER A 302 8.01 2.34 -9.70
CA SER A 302 7.64 0.97 -10.09
C SER A 302 6.34 0.97 -10.87
N SER A 303 6.23 0.13 -11.89
CA SER A 303 5.02 -0.08 -12.67
C SER A 303 4.68 -1.58 -12.73
N PRO A 304 3.39 -1.96 -12.74
CA PRO A 304 2.96 -3.31 -13.11
C PRO A 304 3.46 -3.76 -14.48
N ASN A 305 3.74 -2.80 -15.36
CA ASN A 305 4.16 -3.02 -16.74
C ASN A 305 5.68 -2.83 -16.94
N ASP A 306 6.47 -2.74 -15.87
CA ASP A 306 7.92 -2.64 -15.98
C ASP A 306 8.48 -3.87 -16.70
N GLU A 307 9.31 -3.65 -17.72
CA GLU A 307 10.01 -4.72 -18.41
C GLU A 307 11.04 -5.37 -17.48
N VAL A 308 10.92 -6.69 -17.30
CA VAL A 308 11.94 -7.51 -16.63
C VAL A 308 12.96 -8.04 -17.65
N PRO A 309 14.26 -8.09 -17.32
CA PRO A 309 15.27 -8.61 -18.24
C PRO A 309 15.06 -10.08 -18.58
N ALA A 310 15.40 -10.47 -19.82
CA ALA A 310 15.29 -11.86 -20.27
C ALA A 310 16.12 -12.84 -19.43
N PHE A 311 17.28 -12.41 -18.90
CA PHE A 311 18.14 -13.25 -18.06
C PHE A 311 17.44 -13.70 -16.77
N LEU A 312 16.38 -12.99 -16.34
CA LEU A 312 15.66 -13.32 -15.11
C LEU A 312 15.03 -14.70 -15.18
N ALA A 313 14.65 -15.17 -16.38
CA ALA A 313 14.13 -16.52 -16.61
C ALA A 313 15.14 -17.64 -16.27
N GLU A 314 16.44 -17.32 -16.25
CA GLU A 314 17.52 -18.25 -15.89
C GLU A 314 17.82 -18.26 -14.38
N ILE A 315 17.19 -17.37 -13.61
CA ILE A 315 17.41 -17.24 -12.17
C ILE A 315 16.47 -18.21 -11.43
N PRO A 316 16.99 -19.06 -10.52
CA PRO A 316 16.15 -19.89 -9.67
C PRO A 316 15.14 -19.04 -8.90
N SER A 317 13.89 -19.52 -8.79
CA SER A 317 12.84 -18.83 -8.05
C SER A 317 12.51 -17.40 -8.53
N HIS A 318 12.83 -17.04 -9.78
CA HIS A 318 12.62 -15.68 -10.28
C HIS A 318 11.18 -15.17 -10.16
N GLU A 319 10.19 -16.04 -10.36
CA GLU A 319 8.78 -15.72 -10.15
C GLU A 319 8.50 -15.24 -8.71
N LEU A 320 9.14 -15.86 -7.71
CA LEU A 320 9.02 -15.45 -6.31
C LEU A 320 9.73 -14.11 -6.05
N LEU A 321 10.85 -13.86 -6.74
CA LEU A 321 11.54 -12.57 -6.66
C LEU A 321 10.64 -11.45 -7.20
N VAL A 322 10.11 -11.62 -8.42
CA VAL A 322 9.27 -10.63 -9.09
C VAL A 322 8.02 -10.32 -8.27
N ARG A 323 7.35 -11.36 -7.72
CA ARG A 323 6.15 -11.20 -6.88
C ARG A 323 6.38 -10.39 -5.60
N GLN A 324 7.63 -10.28 -5.14
CA GLN A 324 7.99 -9.49 -3.96
C GLN A 324 8.38 -8.04 -4.29
N THR A 325 8.47 -7.69 -5.58
CA THR A 325 8.60 -6.30 -6.03
C THR A 325 7.23 -5.62 -6.05
N CYS A 326 7.19 -4.28 -6.04
CA CYS A 326 5.91 -3.57 -6.14
C CYS A 326 5.26 -3.84 -7.50
N GLY A 327 6.00 -3.67 -8.59
CA GLY A 327 5.51 -3.93 -9.96
C GLY A 327 4.95 -5.35 -10.11
N GLY A 328 5.70 -6.39 -9.72
CA GLY A 328 5.23 -7.76 -9.84
C GLY A 328 4.05 -8.12 -8.94
N CYS A 329 3.94 -7.51 -7.75
CA CYS A 329 2.77 -7.69 -6.88
C CYS A 329 1.52 -6.98 -7.44
N HIS A 330 1.69 -5.79 -8.03
CA HIS A 330 0.60 -5.03 -8.63
C HIS A 330 0.21 -5.53 -10.03
N ALA A 331 1.10 -6.19 -10.77
CA ALA A 331 0.82 -6.85 -12.06
C ALA A 331 -0.19 -8.00 -11.97
N ARG A 332 -0.51 -8.44 -10.76
CA ARG A 332 -1.53 -9.47 -10.50
C ARG A 332 -2.95 -8.91 -10.38
N SER A 333 -3.09 -7.59 -10.35
CA SER A 333 -4.38 -6.89 -10.40
C SER A 333 -4.71 -6.47 -11.82
N GLU A 334 -5.99 -6.54 -12.18
CA GLU A 334 -6.51 -6.17 -13.51
C GLU A 334 -6.22 -4.71 -13.86
N THR A 335 -6.24 -3.83 -12.86
CA THR A 335 -6.06 -2.39 -13.02
C THR A 335 -4.72 -1.91 -12.45
N GLY A 336 -3.91 -2.83 -11.92
CA GLY A 336 -2.74 -2.50 -11.10
C GLY A 336 -3.09 -2.13 -9.66
N PHE A 337 -4.28 -1.64 -9.36
CA PHE A 337 -4.67 -1.27 -8.00
C PHE A 337 -5.07 -2.50 -7.17
N HIS A 338 -4.62 -2.57 -5.93
CA HIS A 338 -5.15 -3.56 -4.98
C HIS A 338 -6.50 -3.10 -4.42
N VAL A 339 -6.62 -1.80 -4.15
CA VAL A 339 -7.88 -1.10 -3.85
C VAL A 339 -8.08 -0.06 -4.96
N ASP A 340 -9.06 -0.28 -5.83
CA ASP A 340 -9.41 0.63 -6.93
C ASP A 340 -9.96 1.95 -6.35
N PRO A 341 -9.30 3.09 -6.64
CA PRO A 341 -9.75 4.40 -6.15
C PRO A 341 -11.13 4.82 -6.68
N ARG A 342 -11.63 4.20 -7.75
CA ARG A 342 -12.93 4.51 -8.38
C ARG A 342 -14.03 3.49 -8.03
N GLY A 343 -13.69 2.40 -7.36
CA GLY A 343 -14.65 1.37 -6.97
C GLY A 343 -15.54 1.79 -5.80
N HIS A 344 -16.55 0.97 -5.49
CA HIS A 344 -17.50 1.19 -4.40
C HIS A 344 -17.62 -0.04 -3.50
N GLY A 345 -17.67 0.15 -2.19
CA GLY A 345 -17.71 -0.95 -1.21
C GLY A 345 -16.64 -2.02 -1.49
N THR A 346 -17.05 -3.29 -1.56
CA THR A 346 -16.14 -4.42 -1.82
C THR A 346 -15.69 -4.53 -3.28
N SER A 347 -16.36 -3.87 -4.24
CA SER A 347 -15.93 -3.89 -5.65
C SER A 347 -14.63 -3.13 -5.89
N LYS A 348 -14.18 -2.35 -4.91
CA LYS A 348 -12.84 -1.74 -4.88
C LYS A 348 -11.72 -2.78 -4.85
N LEU A 349 -11.97 -3.97 -4.33
CA LEU A 349 -10.92 -4.97 -4.15
C LEU A 349 -10.65 -5.69 -5.47
N SER A 350 -9.40 -5.72 -5.92
CA SER A 350 -9.03 -6.48 -7.11
C SER A 350 -9.15 -7.99 -6.87
N THR A 351 -9.18 -8.79 -7.94
CA THR A 351 -9.22 -10.26 -7.81
C THR A 351 -7.89 -10.84 -7.31
N PHE A 352 -6.84 -10.02 -7.22
CA PHE A 352 -5.65 -10.38 -6.48
C PHE A 352 -5.88 -10.34 -4.96
N LEU A 353 -6.59 -9.33 -4.48
CA LEU A 353 -6.91 -9.21 -3.05
C LEU A 353 -8.03 -10.15 -2.63
N ALA A 354 -9.13 -10.16 -3.37
CA ALA A 354 -10.36 -10.85 -3.01
C ALA A 354 -10.93 -11.53 -4.25
N ASP A 355 -10.72 -12.83 -4.36
CA ASP A 355 -11.28 -13.64 -5.43
C ASP A 355 -11.92 -14.90 -4.85
N PRO A 356 -13.25 -14.92 -4.73
CA PRO A 356 -13.94 -16.06 -4.14
C PRO A 356 -13.77 -17.35 -4.97
N SER A 357 -13.38 -17.25 -6.25
CA SER A 357 -13.15 -18.38 -7.13
C SER A 357 -11.74 -18.98 -7.02
N LYS A 358 -10.78 -18.25 -6.45
CA LYS A 358 -9.43 -18.75 -6.21
C LYS A 358 -9.36 -19.47 -4.87
N GLU A 359 -8.62 -20.58 -4.84
CA GLU A 359 -8.33 -21.30 -3.61
C GLU A 359 -7.47 -20.46 -2.65
N THR A 360 -6.67 -19.53 -3.19
CA THR A 360 -5.82 -18.60 -2.42
C THR A 360 -5.83 -17.20 -3.06
N ASP A 361 -6.54 -16.26 -2.43
CA ASP A 361 -6.35 -14.82 -2.63
C ASP A 361 -5.57 -14.21 -1.44
N GLU A 362 -5.17 -12.94 -1.54
CA GLU A 362 -4.40 -12.31 -0.46
C GLU A 362 -5.22 -12.08 0.82
N LEU A 363 -6.53 -11.83 0.75
CA LEU A 363 -7.34 -11.68 1.94
C LEU A 363 -7.46 -12.98 2.72
N ARG A 364 -7.62 -14.11 2.04
CA ARG A 364 -7.63 -15.45 2.64
C ARG A 364 -6.26 -15.77 3.25
N ARG A 365 -5.15 -15.43 2.57
CA ARG A 365 -3.79 -15.55 3.15
C ARG A 365 -3.64 -14.72 4.43
N ARG A 366 -4.12 -13.48 4.44
CA ARG A 366 -4.09 -12.58 5.61
C ARG A 366 -5.01 -13.04 6.73
N THR A 367 -6.15 -13.65 6.40
CA THR A 367 -7.05 -14.28 7.36
C THR A 367 -6.34 -15.44 8.06
N THR A 368 -5.75 -16.36 7.29
CA THR A 368 -4.92 -17.46 7.81
C THR A 368 -3.79 -16.93 8.71
N TRP A 369 -3.12 -15.85 8.30
CA TRP A 369 -2.09 -15.21 9.12
C TRP A 369 -2.62 -14.72 10.47
N MET A 370 -3.74 -14.00 10.47
CA MET A 370 -4.36 -13.49 11.69
C MET A 370 -4.83 -14.63 12.60
N GLN A 371 -5.47 -15.66 12.06
CA GLN A 371 -5.89 -16.85 12.81
C GLN A 371 -4.70 -17.56 13.47
N LEU A 372 -3.62 -17.79 12.71
CA LEU A 372 -2.38 -18.37 13.23
C LEU A 372 -1.80 -17.53 14.37
N THR A 373 -1.74 -16.21 14.17
CA THR A 373 -1.22 -15.28 15.18
C THR A 373 -2.06 -15.33 16.45
N LEU A 374 -3.38 -15.26 16.34
CA LEU A 374 -4.31 -15.34 17.48
C LEU A 374 -4.28 -16.69 18.21
N SER A 375 -3.95 -17.78 17.50
CA SER A 375 -3.85 -19.11 18.10
C SER A 375 -2.55 -19.42 18.85
N SER A 376 -1.55 -18.53 18.76
CA SER A 376 -0.19 -18.77 19.27
C SER A 376 -0.01 -18.54 20.78
N GLU A 377 -1.11 -18.61 21.55
CA GLU A 377 -1.13 -18.46 23.02
C GLU A 377 -0.50 -19.64 23.78
#